data_AF-A0AAZ1XC70-F1
#
_entry.id   AF-A0AAZ1XC70-F1
#
_cell.length_a   1.000
_cell.length_b   1.000
_cell.length_c   1.000
_cell.angle_alpha   90.00
_cell.angle_beta   90.00
_cell.angle_gamma   90.00
#
_symmetry.space_group_name_H-M   'P 1'
#
loop_
_entity.id
_entity.type
_entity.pdbx_description
1 polymer ?
#
loop_
_entity_poly.entity_id
_entity_poly.type
_entity_poly.pdbx_seq_one_letter_code
_entity_poly.pdbx_strand_id
1 'polypeptide(L)' 'MLEKSLEADTALSNPCFSVTAKAVISPDLCCFHFFDKRIPKANIVSIVKTHSQCSTPAFV' A
#
# COMPACT_ATOMS: atom_id res chain seq x y z
N MET A 1 20.81 -4.44 -21.81
CA MET A 1 20.91 -4.39 -20.34
C MET A 1 20.23 -3.08 -19.91
N LEU A 2 18.97 -3.00 -19.50
CA LEU A 2 17.91 -3.94 -19.16
C LEU A 2 16.63 -3.07 -19.17
N GLU A 3 15.58 -3.52 -19.87
CA GLU A 3 14.13 -3.35 -19.59
C GLU A 3 13.61 -1.99 -19.03
N LYS A 4 12.56 -1.35 -19.54
CA LYS A 4 11.15 -1.84 -19.61
C LYS A 4 10.36 -0.70 -20.29
N SER A 5 9.82 -0.87 -21.50
CA SER A 5 8.53 -1.50 -21.80
C SER A 5 7.31 -0.86 -21.11
N LEU A 6 6.56 -0.14 -21.96
CA LEU A 6 5.10 0.02 -22.00
C LEU A 6 4.52 1.34 -21.50
N GLU A 7 4.71 2.38 -22.29
CA GLU A 7 3.73 3.46 -22.45
C GLU A 7 2.67 2.99 -23.47
N ALA A 8 1.47 2.70 -22.98
CA ALA A 8 0.29 2.55 -23.82
C ALA A 8 -0.84 3.37 -23.17
N ASP A 9 -0.75 4.69 -23.38
CA ASP A 9 -1.79 5.66 -23.07
C ASP A 9 -3.06 5.32 -23.84
N THR A 10 -4.00 4.63 -23.19
CA THR A 10 -5.41 4.68 -23.60
C THR A 10 -6.09 5.79 -22.80
N ALA A 11 -5.85 7.03 -23.23
CA ALA A 11 -6.53 8.20 -22.70
C ALA A 11 -7.99 8.23 -23.17
N LEU A 12 -8.93 7.80 -22.32
CA LEU A 12 -10.32 8.23 -22.45
C LEU A 12 -10.43 9.63 -21.84
N SER A 13 -10.08 10.65 -22.62
CA SER A 13 -10.18 12.05 -22.19
C SER A 13 -11.62 12.55 -22.33
N ASN A 14 -12.20 13.02 -21.24
CA ASN A 14 -13.33 13.96 -21.25
C ASN A 14 -12.82 15.30 -20.71
N PRO A 15 -13.01 16.44 -21.41
CA PRO A 15 -12.45 17.74 -21.05
C PRO A 15 -12.85 18.31 -19.67
N CYS A 16 -13.70 17.63 -18.89
CA CYS A 16 -14.10 18.09 -17.56
C CYS A 16 -13.68 17.20 -16.37
N PHE A 17 -13.06 16.03 -16.58
CA PHE A 17 -12.59 15.23 -15.45
C PHE A 17 -11.47 14.26 -15.88
N SER A 18 -10.23 14.67 -15.65
CA SER A 18 -9.08 13.78 -15.77
C SER A 18 -8.97 12.91 -14.53
N VAL A 19 -9.67 11.78 -14.48
CA VAL A 19 -9.34 10.72 -13.52
C VAL A 19 -8.03 10.10 -13.97
N THR A 20 -6.92 10.58 -13.41
CA THR A 20 -5.71 9.77 -13.36
C THR A 20 -6.04 8.63 -12.41
N ALA A 21 -6.58 7.52 -12.94
CA ALA A 21 -6.66 6.26 -12.21
C ALA A 21 -5.23 5.75 -12.08
N LYS A 22 -4.45 6.40 -11.19
CA LYS A 22 -3.21 5.85 -10.68
C LYS A 22 -3.61 4.47 -10.21
N ALA A 23 -3.11 3.42 -10.85
CA ALA A 23 -3.32 2.05 -10.39
C ALA A 23 -3.13 2.09 -8.88
N VAL A 24 -4.23 1.88 -8.14
CA VAL A 24 -4.16 1.80 -6.70
C VAL A 24 -3.41 0.50 -6.50
N ILE A 25 -2.09 0.60 -6.41
CA ILE A 25 -1.25 -0.40 -5.77
C ILE A 25 -1.97 -0.58 -4.44
N SER A 26 -2.77 -1.65 -4.34
CA SER A 26 -3.61 -1.94 -3.18
C SER A 26 -2.72 -1.69 -1.96
N PRO A 27 -3.12 -0.79 -1.04
CA PRO A 27 -2.20 -0.29 -0.05
C PRO A 27 -1.56 -1.48 0.62
N ASP A 28 -0.23 -1.47 0.56
CA ASP A 28 0.64 -2.21 1.47
C ASP A 28 -0.04 -2.32 2.83
N LEU A 29 -0.14 -3.54 3.35
CA LEU A 29 -0.89 -3.95 4.54
C LEU A 29 -0.99 -2.84 5.63
N CYS A 30 -2.21 -2.31 5.84
CA CYS A 30 -2.52 -1.37 6.93
C CYS A 30 -3.30 -2.07 8.05
N CYS A 31 -3.12 -1.58 9.29
CA CYS A 31 -3.86 -2.05 10.46
C CYS A 31 -4.89 -1.02 10.91
N PHE A 32 -6.16 -1.45 11.02
CA PHE A 32 -7.25 -0.60 11.52
C PHE A 32 -7.68 -0.98 12.94
N HIS A 33 -7.28 -2.17 13.40
CA HIS A 33 -7.56 -2.69 14.73
C HIS A 33 -6.29 -3.25 15.35
N PHE A 34 -6.11 -3.00 16.64
CA PHE A 34 -4.92 -3.38 17.38
C PHE A 34 -5.25 -4.47 18.39
N PHE A 35 -4.32 -5.40 18.55
CA PHE A 35 -4.39 -6.36 19.64
C PHE A 35 -4.10 -5.62 20.96
N ASP A 36 -5.02 -5.70 21.89
CA ASP A 36 -5.01 -4.97 23.16
C ASP A 36 -4.18 -5.67 24.25
N LYS A 37 -3.82 -6.94 24.03
CA LYS A 37 -2.99 -7.71 24.95
C LYS A 37 -1.53 -7.74 24.50
N ARG A 38 -0.64 -8.08 25.43
CA ARG A 38 0.78 -8.27 25.13
C ARG A 38 1.00 -9.58 24.40
N ILE A 39 1.67 -9.53 23.25
CA ILE A 39 2.15 -10.72 22.53
C ILE A 39 3.39 -11.25 23.27
N PRO A 40 3.43 -12.54 23.65
CA PRO A 40 4.62 -13.13 24.25
C PRO A 40 5.81 -13.04 23.30
N LYS A 41 6.95 -12.49 23.76
CA LYS A 41 8.13 -12.26 22.92
C LYS A 41 8.63 -13.53 22.22
N ALA A 42 8.52 -14.68 22.89
CA ALA A 42 8.93 -15.97 22.33
C ALA A 42 8.13 -16.36 21.06
N ASN A 43 6.95 -15.78 20.87
CA ASN A 43 6.08 -16.07 19.72
C ASN A 43 6.23 -15.03 18.59
N ILE A 44 7.05 -13.99 18.77
CA ILE A 44 7.27 -12.95 17.76
C ILE A 44 8.43 -13.38 16.88
N VAL A 45 8.12 -13.80 15.65
CA VAL A 45 9.12 -14.28 14.68
C VAL A 45 9.72 -13.12 13.88
N SER A 46 8.92 -12.10 13.57
CA SER A 46 9.33 -10.91 12.82
C SER A 46 8.49 -9.71 13.22
N ILE A 47 9.00 -8.51 12.98
CA ILE A 47 8.25 -7.26 13.16
C ILE A 47 8.51 -6.39 11.93
N VAL A 48 7.45 -6.04 11.21
CA VAL A 48 7.50 -5.17 10.03
C VAL A 48 6.65 -3.94 10.29
N LYS A 49 7.19 -2.76 9.96
CA LYS A 49 6.43 -1.51 10.05
C LYS A 49 5.42 -1.46 8.90
N THR A 50 4.19 -1.08 9.21
CA THR A 50 3.19 -0.81 8.17
C THR A 50 3.63 0.34 7.25
N HIS A 51 3.05 0.39 6.07
CA HIS A 51 3.43 1.37 5.08
C HIS A 51 3.17 2.81 5.55
N SER A 52 3.97 3.75 5.05
CA SER A 52 3.92 5.15 5.46
C SER A 52 2.63 5.87 5.05
N GLN A 53 1.90 5.32 4.09
CA GLN A 53 0.60 5.85 3.64
C GLN A 53 -0.58 5.40 4.52
N CYS A 54 -0.37 4.48 5.47
CA CYS A 54 -1.43 4.10 6.41
C CYS A 54 -1.76 5.28 7.33
N SER A 55 -3.05 5.49 7.61
CA SER A 55 -3.52 6.59 8.47
C SER A 55 -3.01 6.47 9.91
N THR A 56 -2.77 5.24 10.37
CA THR A 56 -2.21 4.95 11.69
C THR A 56 -0.91 4.15 11.54
N PRO A 57 0.22 4.62 12.12
CA PRO A 57 1.45 3.84 12.14
C PRO A 57 1.31 2.58 12.99
N ALA A 58 1.74 1.42 12.49
CA ALA A 58 1.63 0.14 13.17
C ALA A 58 2.77 -0.84 12.85
N PHE A 59 2.74 -2.01 13.49
CA PHE A 59 3.67 -3.12 13.29
C PHE A 59 2.92 -4.44 13.14
N VAL A 60 3.44 -5.34 12.30
CA VAL A 60 2.92 -6.71 12.06
C VAL A 60 3.99 -7.76 12.18
#